data_AF-A0A238XG88-F1
#
_entry.id   AF-A0A238XG88-F1
#
_cell.length_a   1.000
_cell.length_b   1.000
_cell.length_c   1.000
_cell.angle_alpha   90.00
_cell.angle_beta   90.00
_cell.angle_gamma   90.00
#
_symmetry.space_group_name_H-M   'P 1'
#
loop_
_entity.id
_entity.type
_entity.pdbx_description
1 polymer ?
#
loop_
_entity_poly.entity_id
_entity_poly.type
_entity_poly.pdbx_seq_one_letter_code
_entity_poly.pdbx_strand_id
1 'polypeptide(L)'
;MIPEIRSRYNDAFTPERYQELLGTIEQQLPNQLEFRLAETPIFVPAALREKLVQAGESIIDVLTAPDFKDRTEHAVPPALRVPNENAHTTFLAIDYAVCRNAAGELEPQLIELQGFPSLYAFQDYLPEVYRAHFPITDAISHLFTVPDSQSYRAFLRDVIVGDEDPEQVILLELFPQKQKTRVDFALTKRYLGVEPVCLTDVRKDGRQLYYERDGRRIPIKRIYNRVIFDELARYPDLHTEFKFTDDVDVEWAGHPNWFFRISKYTLPLLHSPYIPTSYYLDQLTTYPTDLENYVLKPLFSFAGSGVKLDVTAAELDAISDKANYLLQRKVQYEPVVQSPDGLVKCEIRMLYAWRDADPRPTLLTNLGRLSRGAMIGVDFNKNKDWVGGTVCLME
;
A
#
# COMPACT_ATOMS: atom_id res chain seq x y z
N MET A 1 -20.23 -5.05 7.56
CA MET A 1 -20.10 -6.28 6.74
C MET A 1 -21.45 -6.61 6.14
N ILE A 2 -21.49 -7.30 4.99
CA ILE A 2 -22.73 -7.81 4.39
C ILE A 2 -23.13 -9.11 5.13
N PRO A 3 -24.16 -9.11 5.99
CA PRO A 3 -24.39 -10.21 6.93
C PRO A 3 -24.70 -11.54 6.24
N GLU A 4 -25.53 -11.51 5.20
CA GLU A 4 -25.99 -12.70 4.48
C GLU A 4 -24.84 -13.40 3.74
N ILE A 5 -23.99 -12.64 3.05
CA ILE A 5 -22.81 -13.16 2.36
C ILE A 5 -21.81 -13.70 3.39
N ARG A 6 -21.60 -12.98 4.50
CA ARG A 6 -20.70 -13.41 5.57
C ARG A 6 -21.14 -14.75 6.17
N SER A 7 -22.44 -14.91 6.48
CA SER A 7 -23.00 -16.16 7.01
C SER A 7 -22.79 -17.31 6.03
N ARG A 8 -23.19 -17.12 4.77
CA ARG A 8 -23.06 -18.15 3.73
C ARG A 8 -21.62 -18.59 3.50
N TYR A 9 -20.67 -17.66 3.53
CA TYR A 9 -19.25 -18.01 3.42
C TYR A 9 -18.79 -18.81 4.63
N ASN A 10 -19.18 -18.42 5.85
CA ASN A 10 -18.79 -19.14 7.07
C ASN A 10 -19.37 -20.55 7.10
N ASP A 11 -20.62 -20.75 6.66
CA ASP A 11 -21.25 -22.06 6.54
C ASP A 11 -20.52 -22.97 5.54
N ALA A 12 -19.90 -22.37 4.52
CA ALA A 12 -19.12 -23.07 3.51
C ALA A 12 -17.64 -23.24 3.88
N PHE A 13 -17.16 -22.60 4.95
CA PHE A 13 -15.76 -22.62 5.31
C PHE A 13 -15.39 -23.93 6.01
N THR A 14 -14.35 -24.59 5.50
CA THR A 14 -13.65 -25.68 6.20
C THR A 14 -12.14 -25.50 6.07
N PRO A 15 -11.33 -25.98 7.04
CA PRO A 15 -9.88 -25.98 6.91
C PRO A 15 -9.39 -26.65 5.62
N GLU A 16 -10.05 -27.73 5.17
CA GLU A 16 -9.71 -28.48 3.97
C GLU A 16 -9.89 -27.61 2.71
N ARG A 17 -11.01 -26.90 2.57
CA ARG A 17 -11.24 -25.98 1.46
C ARG A 17 -10.23 -24.83 1.42
N TYR A 18 -9.83 -24.33 2.59
CA TYR A 18 -8.75 -23.34 2.65
C TYR A 18 -7.41 -23.93 2.21
N GLN A 19 -7.08 -25.18 2.56
CA GLN A 19 -5.89 -25.86 2.04
C GLN A 19 -5.96 -26.09 0.53
N GLU A 20 -7.14 -26.43 -0.03
CA GLU A 20 -7.36 -26.54 -1.47
C GLU A 20 -7.13 -25.20 -2.20
N LEU A 21 -7.58 -24.10 -1.59
CA LEU A 21 -7.31 -22.75 -2.06
C LEU A 21 -5.80 -22.47 -2.10
N LEU A 22 -5.08 -22.73 -1.01
CA LEU A 22 -3.63 -22.55 -0.96
C LEU A 22 -2.90 -23.45 -1.96
N GLY A 23 -3.35 -24.70 -2.11
CA GLY A 23 -2.82 -25.64 -3.09
C GLY A 23 -3.00 -25.16 -4.53
N THR A 24 -4.10 -24.48 -4.84
CA THR A 24 -4.31 -23.84 -6.15
C THR A 24 -3.30 -22.73 -6.42
N ILE A 25 -3.02 -21.89 -5.41
CA ILE A 25 -2.02 -20.83 -5.53
C ILE A 25 -0.63 -21.44 -5.73
N GLU A 26 -0.26 -22.45 -4.93
CA GLU A 26 1.04 -23.11 -5.04
C GLU A 26 1.19 -23.81 -6.40
N GLN A 27 0.14 -24.44 -6.94
CA GLN A 27 0.19 -25.03 -8.27
C GLN A 27 0.40 -23.99 -9.38
N GLN A 28 -0.27 -22.84 -9.28
CA GLN A 28 -0.24 -21.80 -10.31
C GLN A 28 0.97 -20.87 -10.19
N LEU A 29 1.49 -20.69 -8.99
CA LEU A 29 2.59 -19.78 -8.63
C LEU A 29 3.53 -20.46 -7.61
N PRO A 30 4.25 -21.52 -8.01
CA PRO A 30 5.05 -22.32 -7.08
C PRO A 30 6.06 -21.49 -6.29
N ASN A 31 6.06 -21.68 -4.98
CA ASN A 31 6.92 -20.97 -4.03
C ASN A 31 6.82 -19.45 -4.12
N GLN A 32 5.69 -18.86 -4.53
CA GLN A 32 5.59 -17.40 -4.63
C GLN A 32 4.88 -16.74 -3.44
N LEU A 33 3.98 -17.45 -2.77
CA LEU A 33 3.21 -16.92 -1.63
C LEU A 33 3.99 -17.09 -0.32
N GLU A 34 4.61 -15.99 0.16
CA GLU A 34 5.46 -15.98 1.36
C GLU A 34 4.79 -15.32 2.59
N PHE A 35 3.65 -14.67 2.41
CA PHE A 35 2.88 -14.09 3.51
C PHE A 35 1.63 -14.91 3.81
N ARG A 36 1.12 -14.77 5.05
CA ARG A 36 -0.15 -15.38 5.44
C ARG A 36 -1.29 -14.77 4.64
N LEU A 37 -1.86 -15.57 3.74
CA LEU A 37 -3.12 -15.27 3.09
C LEU A 37 -4.27 -15.55 4.06
N ALA A 38 -5.18 -14.59 4.24
CA ALA A 38 -6.33 -14.81 5.10
C ALA A 38 -7.31 -15.82 4.48
N GLU A 39 -8.09 -16.44 5.34
CA GLU A 39 -9.04 -17.50 5.03
C GLU A 39 -10.29 -16.98 4.30
N THR A 40 -10.46 -15.66 4.25
CA THR A 40 -11.64 -15.01 3.70
C THR A 40 -11.33 -13.67 3.06
N PRO A 41 -12.10 -13.25 2.05
CA PRO A 41 -12.27 -11.84 1.70
C PRO A 41 -12.99 -11.04 2.80
N ILE A 42 -12.94 -9.72 2.70
CA ILE A 42 -13.76 -8.79 3.48
C ILE A 42 -14.97 -8.38 2.64
N PHE A 43 -16.19 -8.69 3.10
CA PHE A 43 -17.44 -8.30 2.45
C PHE A 43 -17.94 -6.92 2.91
N VAL A 44 -17.70 -5.90 2.09
CA VAL A 44 -17.94 -4.48 2.43
C VAL A 44 -19.29 -4.03 1.88
N PRO A 45 -20.22 -3.55 2.73
CA PRO A 45 -21.51 -3.07 2.26
C PRO A 45 -21.39 -1.73 1.54
N ALA A 46 -22.33 -1.42 0.65
CA ALA A 46 -22.35 -0.21 -0.17
C ALA A 46 -22.11 1.08 0.64
N ALA A 47 -22.79 1.23 1.79
CA ALA A 47 -22.65 2.40 2.64
C ALA A 47 -21.22 2.63 3.18
N LEU A 48 -20.46 1.56 3.46
CA LEU A 48 -19.07 1.70 3.88
C LEU A 48 -18.15 1.95 2.68
N ARG A 49 -18.44 1.33 1.53
CA ARG A 49 -17.73 1.59 0.27
C ARG A 49 -17.82 3.05 -0.13
N GLU A 50 -19.01 3.66 -0.09
CA GLU A 50 -19.21 5.08 -0.40
C GLU A 50 -18.38 5.98 0.50
N LYS A 51 -18.37 5.72 1.82
CA LYS A 51 -17.53 6.47 2.78
C LYS A 51 -16.04 6.31 2.50
N LEU A 52 -15.57 5.11 2.11
CA LEU A 52 -14.17 4.86 1.71
C LEU A 52 -13.77 5.67 0.47
N VAL A 53 -14.65 5.71 -0.54
CA VAL A 53 -14.44 6.51 -1.76
C VAL A 53 -14.42 7.99 -1.42
N GLN A 54 -15.38 8.48 -0.64
CA GLN A 54 -15.44 9.88 -0.22
C GLN A 54 -14.20 10.31 0.59
N ALA A 55 -13.72 9.45 1.50
CA ALA A 55 -12.48 9.68 2.23
C ALA A 55 -11.29 9.79 1.27
N GLY A 56 -11.23 8.91 0.26
CA GLY A 56 -10.22 8.96 -0.80
C GLY A 56 -10.22 10.27 -1.56
N GLU A 57 -11.38 10.73 -2.04
CA GLU A 57 -11.50 11.99 -2.77
C GLU A 57 -11.03 13.19 -1.94
N SER A 58 -11.36 13.24 -0.65
CA SER A 58 -10.89 14.32 0.25
C SER A 58 -9.36 14.38 0.39
N ILE A 59 -8.68 13.23 0.25
CA ILE A 59 -7.22 13.17 0.23
C ILE A 59 -6.70 13.60 -1.13
N ILE A 60 -7.30 13.10 -2.22
CA ILE A 60 -6.89 13.43 -3.59
C ILE A 60 -6.98 14.93 -3.85
N ASP A 61 -7.98 15.63 -3.29
CA ASP A 61 -8.08 17.10 -3.39
C ASP A 61 -6.85 17.82 -2.82
N VAL A 62 -6.27 17.31 -1.74
CA VAL A 62 -5.02 17.85 -1.17
C VAL A 62 -3.82 17.47 -2.03
N LEU A 63 -3.76 16.22 -2.51
CA LEU A 63 -2.63 15.72 -3.32
C LEU A 63 -2.55 16.36 -4.71
N THR A 64 -3.70 16.78 -5.25
CA THR A 64 -3.82 17.43 -6.58
C THR A 64 -3.73 18.95 -6.50
N ALA A 65 -3.60 19.53 -5.30
CA ALA A 65 -3.43 20.96 -5.13
C ALA A 65 -2.12 21.44 -5.79
N PRO A 66 -2.11 22.58 -6.50
CA PRO A 66 -0.92 23.06 -7.20
C PRO A 66 0.30 23.29 -6.29
N ASP A 67 0.06 23.60 -5.02
CA ASP A 67 1.10 23.86 -4.01
C ASP A 67 1.52 22.61 -3.21
N PHE A 68 1.02 21.43 -3.56
CA PHE A 68 1.29 20.20 -2.80
C PHE A 68 2.79 19.87 -2.74
N LYS A 69 3.52 20.03 -3.85
CA LYS A 69 4.97 19.78 -3.90
C LYS A 69 5.74 20.77 -3.03
N ASP A 70 5.33 22.03 -2.99
CA ASP A 70 5.94 23.06 -2.14
C ASP A 70 5.70 22.75 -0.66
N ARG A 71 4.45 22.41 -0.31
CA ARG A 71 4.06 22.03 1.06
C ARG A 71 4.75 20.77 1.58
N THR A 72 5.24 19.91 0.69
CA THR A 72 5.88 18.62 1.02
C THR A 72 7.37 18.59 0.70
N GLU A 73 7.98 19.72 0.36
CA GLU A 73 9.37 19.77 -0.09
C GLU A 73 10.36 19.27 0.98
N HIS A 74 10.07 19.57 2.25
CA HIS A 74 10.85 19.09 3.39
C HIS A 74 10.65 17.61 3.72
N ALA A 75 9.65 16.96 3.11
CA ALA A 75 9.46 15.53 3.29
C ALA A 75 10.54 14.72 2.58
N VAL A 76 11.16 15.23 1.51
CA VAL A 76 12.19 14.51 0.73
C VAL A 76 13.58 14.85 1.28
N PRO A 77 14.29 13.90 1.93
CA PRO A 77 15.61 14.15 2.48
C PRO A 77 16.60 14.54 1.36
N PRO A 78 17.39 15.62 1.50
CA PRO A 78 18.29 16.07 0.43
C PRO A 78 19.27 15.00 -0.07
N ALA A 79 19.78 14.15 0.83
CA ALA A 79 20.71 13.08 0.48
C ALA A 79 20.07 11.90 -0.27
N LEU A 80 18.72 11.80 -0.26
CA LEU A 80 17.96 10.73 -0.90
C LEU A 80 17.14 11.23 -2.10
N ARG A 81 17.34 12.50 -2.49
CA ARG A 81 16.59 13.11 -3.57
C ARG A 81 16.95 12.50 -4.92
N VAL A 82 15.96 11.89 -5.55
CA VAL A 82 16.08 11.37 -6.91
C VAL A 82 15.82 12.49 -7.92
N PRO A 83 16.70 12.70 -8.92
CA PRO A 83 16.53 13.70 -9.98
C PRO A 83 15.32 13.41 -10.89
N ASN A 84 14.87 14.42 -11.64
CA ASN A 84 13.85 14.28 -12.68
C ASN A 84 12.49 13.75 -12.16
N GLU A 85 12.06 14.27 -11.00
CA GLU A 85 10.79 13.92 -10.37
C GLU A 85 9.57 14.21 -11.26
N ASN A 86 8.70 13.20 -11.42
CA ASN A 86 7.42 13.32 -12.13
C ASN A 86 6.52 14.43 -11.55
N ALA A 87 5.57 14.91 -12.37
CA ALA A 87 4.60 15.91 -11.95
C ALA A 87 3.69 15.43 -10.80
N HIS A 88 3.33 14.16 -10.80
CA HIS A 88 2.52 13.50 -9.76
C HIS A 88 3.01 12.07 -9.47
N THR A 89 2.48 11.47 -8.40
CA THR A 89 2.71 10.03 -8.14
C THR A 89 2.01 9.17 -9.19
N THR A 90 2.59 8.03 -9.55
CA THR A 90 1.93 7.02 -10.40
C THR A 90 1.00 6.12 -9.57
N PHE A 91 1.34 5.87 -8.30
CA PHE A 91 0.60 4.96 -7.42
C PHE A 91 0.26 5.63 -6.10
N LEU A 92 -0.92 5.33 -5.58
CA LEU A 92 -1.38 5.81 -4.29
C LEU A 92 -2.08 4.67 -3.57
N ALA A 93 -1.61 4.37 -2.36
CA ALA A 93 -2.23 3.44 -1.43
C ALA A 93 -2.74 4.23 -0.23
N ILE A 94 -3.99 4.01 0.17
CA ILE A 94 -4.59 4.67 1.34
C ILE A 94 -5.19 3.61 2.26
N ASP A 95 -4.67 3.51 3.48
CA ASP A 95 -5.09 2.54 4.50
C ASP A 95 -6.11 3.13 5.45
N TYR A 96 -7.25 2.46 5.56
CA TYR A 96 -8.31 2.81 6.49
C TYR A 96 -8.55 1.70 7.51
N ALA A 97 -8.62 2.07 8.78
CA ALA A 97 -9.29 1.26 9.77
C ALA A 97 -10.80 1.31 9.58
N VAL A 98 -11.49 0.23 9.91
CA VAL A 98 -12.95 0.25 10.06
C VAL A 98 -13.30 0.56 11.51
N CYS A 99 -14.08 1.61 11.71
CA CYS A 99 -14.46 2.17 13.01
C CYS A 99 -15.98 2.28 13.12
N ARG A 100 -16.46 2.72 14.29
CA ARG A 100 -17.85 3.18 14.48
C ARG A 100 -17.90 4.65 14.80
N ASN A 101 -18.84 5.34 14.17
CA ASN A 101 -19.16 6.72 14.52
C ASN A 101 -20.06 6.77 15.77
N ALA A 102 -20.39 7.98 16.22
CA ALA A 102 -21.25 8.20 17.37
C ALA A 102 -22.68 7.63 17.21
N ALA A 103 -23.15 7.42 15.98
CA ALA A 103 -24.44 6.79 15.68
C ALA A 103 -24.35 5.24 15.61
N GLY A 104 -23.16 4.66 15.81
CA GLY A 104 -22.91 3.23 15.75
C GLY A 104 -22.73 2.67 14.33
N GLU A 105 -22.74 3.52 13.30
CA GLU A 105 -22.52 3.11 11.92
C GLU A 105 -21.05 2.89 11.63
N LEU A 106 -20.76 1.99 10.67
CA LEU A 106 -19.40 1.80 10.20
C LEU A 106 -18.89 3.03 9.42
N GLU A 107 -17.65 3.41 9.68
CA GLU A 107 -16.94 4.44 8.94
C GLU A 107 -15.44 4.12 8.81
N PRO A 108 -14.78 4.63 7.76
CA PRO A 108 -13.34 4.54 7.64
C PRO A 108 -12.64 5.63 8.45
N GLN A 109 -11.49 5.31 9.03
CA GLN A 109 -10.57 6.28 9.62
C GLN A 109 -9.16 6.06 9.07
N LEU A 110 -8.55 7.09 8.52
CA LEU A 110 -7.22 7.03 7.90
C LEU A 110 -6.16 6.58 8.90
N ILE A 111 -5.35 5.61 8.52
CA ILE A 111 -4.23 5.08 9.30
C ILE A 111 -2.89 5.50 8.70
N GLU A 112 -2.74 5.27 7.40
CA GLU A 112 -1.54 5.55 6.62
C GLU A 112 -1.92 5.81 5.16
N LEU A 113 -1.08 6.56 4.46
CA LEU A 113 -1.13 6.74 3.01
C LEU A 113 0.29 6.71 2.46
N GLN A 114 0.43 6.23 1.24
CA GLN A 114 1.75 6.06 0.63
C GLN A 114 1.73 6.23 -0.88
N GLY A 115 2.66 7.03 -1.39
CA GLY A 115 2.93 7.20 -2.83
C GLY A 115 3.81 6.08 -3.37
N PHE A 116 3.40 4.82 -3.20
CA PHE A 116 4.23 3.65 -3.52
C PHE A 116 3.41 2.42 -3.90
N PRO A 117 3.85 1.65 -4.91
CA PRO A 117 3.13 0.47 -5.35
C PRO A 117 3.40 -0.77 -4.49
N SER A 118 2.36 -1.57 -4.25
CA SER A 118 2.52 -2.93 -3.73
C SER A 118 1.25 -3.77 -3.99
N LEU A 119 1.44 -5.01 -4.45
CA LEU A 119 0.39 -6.04 -4.59
C LEU A 119 -0.69 -5.73 -5.66
N TYR A 120 -0.46 -4.79 -6.58
CA TYR A 120 -1.44 -4.45 -7.62
C TYR A 120 -1.78 -5.63 -8.53
N ALA A 121 -0.80 -6.41 -8.99
CA ALA A 121 -1.07 -7.57 -9.85
C ALA A 121 -1.71 -8.71 -9.03
N PHE A 122 -1.31 -8.86 -7.76
CA PHE A 122 -1.90 -9.87 -6.88
C PHE A 122 -3.38 -9.62 -6.57
N GLN A 123 -3.83 -8.36 -6.49
CA GLN A 123 -5.22 -8.04 -6.16
C GLN A 123 -6.22 -8.32 -7.29
N ASP A 124 -5.76 -8.50 -8.52
CA ASP A 124 -6.59 -8.98 -9.64
C ASP A 124 -6.72 -10.51 -9.64
N TYR A 125 -5.64 -11.19 -9.24
CA TYR A 125 -5.57 -12.64 -9.17
C TYR A 125 -6.39 -13.23 -8.01
N LEU A 126 -6.24 -12.67 -6.82
CA LEU A 126 -6.76 -13.27 -5.58
C LEU A 126 -8.29 -13.46 -5.55
N PRO A 127 -9.13 -12.50 -6.01
CA PRO A 127 -10.58 -12.67 -6.06
C PRO A 127 -11.04 -13.87 -6.91
N GLU A 128 -10.35 -14.17 -8.01
CA GLU A 128 -10.65 -15.32 -8.87
C GLU A 128 -10.41 -16.63 -8.12
N VAL A 129 -9.30 -16.72 -7.37
CA VAL A 129 -8.99 -17.88 -6.54
C VAL A 129 -10.04 -18.08 -5.45
N TYR A 130 -10.46 -17.03 -4.75
CA TYR A 130 -11.52 -17.17 -3.74
C TYR A 130 -12.85 -17.65 -4.35
N ARG A 131 -13.25 -17.11 -5.51
CA ARG A 131 -14.48 -17.53 -6.21
C ARG A 131 -14.45 -18.99 -6.65
N ALA A 132 -13.27 -19.53 -6.96
CA ALA A 132 -13.13 -20.94 -7.34
C ALA A 132 -13.38 -21.92 -6.18
N HIS A 133 -13.19 -21.49 -4.92
CA HIS A 133 -13.24 -22.36 -3.74
C HIS A 133 -14.41 -22.06 -2.79
N PHE A 134 -14.99 -20.87 -2.85
CA PHE A 134 -16.02 -20.42 -1.92
C PHE A 134 -17.23 -19.81 -2.64
N PRO A 135 -18.45 -19.90 -2.05
CA PRO A 135 -19.68 -19.39 -2.67
C PRO A 135 -19.73 -17.86 -2.60
N ILE A 136 -19.09 -17.21 -3.56
CA ILE A 136 -19.04 -15.75 -3.70
C ILE A 136 -19.89 -15.38 -4.92
N THR A 137 -20.80 -14.43 -4.75
CA THR A 137 -21.68 -13.94 -5.82
C THR A 137 -20.98 -12.91 -6.70
N ASP A 138 -21.39 -12.81 -7.96
CA ASP A 138 -20.92 -11.79 -8.91
C ASP A 138 -21.48 -10.40 -8.62
N ALA A 139 -22.43 -10.27 -7.69
CA ALA A 139 -22.98 -8.98 -7.26
C ALA A 139 -21.99 -8.13 -6.43
N ILE A 140 -20.83 -8.68 -6.05
CA ILE A 140 -19.77 -7.98 -5.31
C ILE A 140 -18.46 -8.04 -6.06
N SER A 141 -17.72 -6.93 -6.07
CA SER A 141 -16.49 -6.77 -6.83
C SER A 141 -15.34 -6.23 -5.99
N HIS A 142 -14.12 -6.54 -6.42
CA HIS A 142 -12.91 -5.91 -5.90
C HIS A 142 -12.55 -4.63 -6.69
N LEU A 143 -13.07 -4.52 -7.92
CA LEU A 143 -12.83 -3.42 -8.85
C LEU A 143 -13.80 -2.26 -8.62
N PHE A 144 -13.35 -1.05 -8.92
CA PHE A 144 -14.14 0.17 -8.76
C PHE A 144 -14.48 0.83 -10.09
N THR A 145 -13.46 1.33 -10.80
CA THR A 145 -13.66 2.16 -12.00
C THR A 145 -13.59 1.34 -13.29
N VAL A 146 -12.89 0.20 -13.27
CA VAL A 146 -12.74 -0.70 -14.43
C VAL A 146 -13.70 -1.88 -14.33
N PRO A 147 -14.26 -2.38 -15.45
CA PRO A 147 -15.35 -3.35 -15.43
C PRO A 147 -14.90 -4.80 -15.15
N ASP A 148 -13.67 -5.16 -15.50
CA ASP A 148 -13.19 -6.54 -15.45
C ASP A 148 -11.66 -6.63 -15.35
N SER A 149 -11.15 -7.85 -15.12
CA SER A 149 -9.72 -8.15 -14.98
C SER A 149 -8.91 -7.78 -16.24
N GLN A 150 -9.52 -7.88 -17.43
CA GLN A 150 -8.84 -7.52 -18.68
C GLN A 150 -8.58 -6.01 -18.74
N SER A 151 -9.60 -5.21 -18.44
CA SER A 151 -9.53 -3.75 -18.38
C SER A 151 -8.61 -3.27 -17.26
N TYR A 152 -8.61 -3.97 -16.11
CA TYR A 152 -7.67 -3.72 -15.02
C TYR A 152 -6.21 -3.94 -15.44
N ARG A 153 -5.91 -5.08 -16.05
CA ARG A 153 -4.55 -5.40 -16.54
C ARG A 153 -4.10 -4.44 -17.65
N ALA A 154 -5.02 -4.03 -18.53
CA ALA A 154 -4.74 -3.00 -19.53
C ALA A 154 -4.39 -1.66 -18.86
N PHE A 155 -5.16 -1.23 -17.87
CA PHE A 155 -4.84 -0.02 -17.10
C PHE A 155 -3.46 -0.12 -16.44
N LEU A 156 -3.14 -1.25 -15.81
CA LEU A 156 -1.82 -1.47 -15.20
C LEU A 156 -0.70 -1.43 -16.25
N ARG A 157 -0.91 -1.99 -17.44
CA ARG A 157 0.05 -1.91 -18.54
C ARG A 157 0.30 -0.45 -18.92
N ASP A 158 -0.74 0.34 -19.08
CA ASP A 158 -0.62 1.75 -19.47
C ASP A 158 0.21 2.53 -18.45
N VAL A 159 0.00 2.34 -17.14
CA VAL A 159 0.75 3.09 -16.11
C VAL A 159 2.17 2.56 -15.86
N ILE A 160 2.37 1.25 -15.94
CA ILE A 160 3.66 0.60 -15.63
C ILE A 160 4.58 0.60 -16.85
N VAL A 161 4.07 0.07 -17.98
CA VAL A 161 4.84 -0.13 -19.21
C VAL A 161 4.83 1.14 -20.06
N GLY A 162 3.69 1.84 -20.13
CA GLY A 162 3.52 2.98 -21.02
C GLY A 162 3.71 2.56 -22.48
N ASP A 163 4.41 3.39 -23.24
CA ASP A 163 4.70 3.17 -24.67
C ASP A 163 5.97 2.34 -24.94
N GLU A 164 6.63 1.86 -23.87
CA GLU A 164 7.89 1.12 -23.97
C GLU A 164 7.69 -0.37 -24.32
N ASP A 165 8.75 -1.01 -24.80
CA ASP A 165 8.80 -2.47 -24.87
C ASP A 165 8.86 -3.05 -23.44
N PRO A 166 7.99 -4.00 -23.04
CA PRO A 166 8.07 -4.65 -21.73
C PRO A 166 9.45 -5.23 -21.38
N GLU A 167 10.25 -5.65 -22.36
CA GLU A 167 11.64 -6.10 -22.12
C GLU A 167 12.54 -4.95 -21.63
N GLN A 168 12.23 -3.70 -21.96
CA GLN A 168 12.96 -2.49 -21.54
C GLN A 168 12.37 -1.83 -20.27
N VAL A 169 11.31 -2.42 -19.70
CA VAL A 169 10.70 -2.00 -18.44
C VAL A 169 11.03 -3.04 -17.37
N ILE A 170 11.59 -2.58 -16.25
CA ILE A 170 11.95 -3.46 -15.13
C ILE A 170 11.11 -3.17 -13.89
N LEU A 171 10.77 -4.22 -13.15
CA LEU A 171 10.37 -4.10 -11.75
C LEU A 171 11.65 -4.12 -10.91
N LEU A 172 12.09 -2.94 -10.47
CA LEU A 172 13.33 -2.80 -9.71
C LEU A 172 13.09 -3.09 -8.23
N GLU A 173 13.82 -4.03 -7.67
CA GLU A 173 13.73 -4.44 -6.28
C GLU A 173 15.13 -4.76 -5.73
N LEU A 174 15.34 -4.69 -4.42
CA LEU A 174 16.63 -4.94 -3.80
C LEU A 174 17.04 -6.41 -3.88
N PHE A 175 16.13 -7.32 -3.50
CA PHE A 175 16.33 -8.76 -3.61
C PHE A 175 15.01 -9.45 -4.01
N PRO A 176 14.62 -9.41 -5.31
CA PRO A 176 13.28 -9.82 -5.74
C PRO A 176 12.82 -11.19 -5.21
N GLN A 177 13.74 -12.17 -5.18
CA GLN A 177 13.44 -13.53 -4.74
C GLN A 177 13.24 -13.68 -3.23
N LYS A 178 13.73 -12.73 -2.43
CA LYS A 178 13.62 -12.74 -0.96
C LYS A 178 12.41 -11.96 -0.45
N GLN A 179 11.73 -11.20 -1.32
CA GLN A 179 10.62 -10.37 -0.91
C GLN A 179 9.38 -11.20 -0.56
N LYS A 180 8.73 -10.86 0.56
CA LYS A 180 7.47 -11.49 0.98
C LYS A 180 6.37 -11.34 -0.08
N THR A 181 6.41 -10.25 -0.86
CA THR A 181 5.43 -9.95 -1.89
C THR A 181 5.81 -10.48 -3.28
N ARG A 182 6.77 -11.41 -3.40
CA ARG A 182 7.27 -11.89 -4.70
C ARG A 182 6.20 -12.50 -5.62
N VAL A 183 5.08 -12.99 -5.06
CA VAL A 183 3.87 -13.37 -5.82
C VAL A 183 3.38 -12.27 -6.75
N ASP A 184 3.44 -11.01 -6.33
CA ASP A 184 3.04 -9.87 -7.15
C ASP A 184 4.04 -9.60 -8.28
N PHE A 185 5.31 -9.94 -8.10
CA PHE A 185 6.34 -9.81 -9.14
C PHE A 185 6.14 -10.89 -10.22
N ALA A 186 5.87 -12.12 -9.80
CA ALA A 186 5.56 -13.22 -10.70
C ALA A 186 4.31 -12.92 -11.55
N LEU A 187 3.28 -12.34 -10.92
CA LEU A 187 2.05 -11.92 -11.61
C LEU A 187 2.28 -10.70 -12.51
N THR A 188 3.05 -9.71 -12.06
CA THR A 188 3.43 -8.55 -12.89
C THR A 188 4.15 -9.01 -14.15
N LYS A 189 5.11 -9.93 -14.04
CA LYS A 189 5.78 -10.54 -15.19
C LYS A 189 4.80 -11.29 -16.10
N ARG A 190 3.91 -12.10 -15.51
CA ARG A 190 2.90 -12.87 -16.27
C ARG A 190 1.93 -11.97 -17.04
N TYR A 191 1.48 -10.88 -16.44
CA TYR A 191 0.46 -10.01 -17.02
C TYR A 191 1.03 -8.97 -17.96
N LEU A 192 2.19 -8.40 -17.63
CA LEU A 192 2.73 -7.22 -18.32
C LEU A 192 4.00 -7.51 -19.11
N GLY A 193 4.67 -8.64 -18.88
CA GLY A 193 5.97 -8.97 -19.48
C GLY A 193 7.18 -8.30 -18.79
N VAL A 194 6.94 -7.55 -17.71
CA VAL A 194 7.95 -6.77 -16.98
C VAL A 194 8.79 -7.68 -16.09
N GLU A 195 10.12 -7.63 -16.25
CA GLU A 195 11.04 -8.50 -15.52
C GLU A 195 11.38 -7.92 -14.13
N PRO A 196 11.28 -8.70 -13.04
CA PRO A 196 11.86 -8.32 -11.76
C PRO A 196 13.40 -8.35 -11.83
N VAL A 197 14.03 -7.21 -11.59
CA VAL A 197 15.49 -7.04 -11.65
C VAL A 197 16.01 -6.57 -10.29
N CYS A 198 17.07 -7.24 -9.83
CA CYS A 198 17.78 -6.88 -8.60
C CYS A 198 18.56 -5.59 -8.80
N LEU A 199 18.55 -4.69 -7.81
CA LEU A 199 19.32 -3.43 -7.88
C LEU A 199 20.82 -3.67 -8.15
N THR A 200 21.39 -4.77 -7.66
CA THR A 200 22.81 -5.13 -7.89
C THR A 200 23.11 -5.60 -9.30
N ASP A 201 22.08 -5.97 -10.06
CA ASP A 201 22.20 -6.50 -11.41
C ASP A 201 22.01 -5.40 -12.46
N VAL A 202 21.58 -4.20 -12.02
CA VAL A 202 21.52 -3.01 -12.87
C VAL A 202 22.94 -2.51 -13.14
N ARG A 203 23.27 -2.40 -14.42
CA ARG A 203 24.52 -1.86 -14.92
C ARG A 203 24.32 -0.46 -15.47
N LYS A 204 25.38 0.34 -15.44
CA LYS A 204 25.33 1.74 -15.85
C LYS A 204 26.45 2.07 -16.85
N ASP A 205 26.08 2.65 -17.98
CA ASP A 205 27.01 3.21 -18.97
C ASP A 205 26.67 4.70 -19.21
N GLY A 206 27.46 5.59 -18.59
CA GLY A 206 27.15 7.01 -18.55
C GLY A 206 25.80 7.27 -17.87
N ARG A 207 24.82 7.75 -18.64
CA ARG A 207 23.44 8.00 -18.18
C ARG A 207 22.48 6.83 -18.49
N GLN A 208 22.90 5.87 -19.30
CA GLN A 208 22.06 4.76 -19.72
C GLN A 208 22.17 3.60 -18.71
N LEU A 209 21.03 2.99 -18.40
CA LEU A 209 20.96 1.79 -17.57
C LEU A 209 20.66 0.57 -18.43
N TYR A 210 21.16 -0.58 -18.05
CA TYR A 210 20.85 -1.86 -18.69
C TYR A 210 20.92 -3.02 -17.70
N TYR A 211 20.31 -4.14 -18.06
CA TYR A 211 20.49 -5.42 -17.38
C TYR A 211 20.86 -6.51 -18.39
N GLU A 212 21.38 -7.63 -17.91
CA GLU A 212 21.75 -8.77 -18.75
C GLU A 212 20.76 -9.91 -18.60
N ARG A 213 20.29 -10.46 -19.73
CA ARG A 213 19.43 -11.63 -19.77
C ARG A 213 19.79 -12.48 -20.98
N ASP A 214 20.02 -13.77 -20.76
CA ASP A 214 20.39 -14.73 -21.81
C ASP A 214 21.58 -14.27 -22.67
N GLY A 215 22.57 -13.63 -22.03
CA GLY A 215 23.76 -13.08 -22.70
C GLY A 215 23.52 -11.81 -23.54
N ARG A 216 22.30 -11.26 -23.53
CA ARG A 216 21.95 -9.99 -24.18
C ARG A 216 21.98 -8.84 -23.18
N ARG A 217 22.48 -7.69 -23.60
CA ARG A 217 22.32 -6.41 -22.89
C ARG A 217 21.00 -5.78 -23.31
N ILE A 218 20.15 -5.53 -22.34
CA ILE A 218 18.82 -4.96 -22.56
C ILE A 218 18.78 -3.58 -21.91
N PRO A 219 18.55 -2.50 -22.69
CA PRO A 219 18.46 -1.16 -22.12
C PRO A 219 17.24 -1.05 -21.21
N ILE A 220 17.39 -0.36 -20.08
CA ILE A 220 16.30 -0.01 -19.19
C ILE A 220 15.83 1.38 -19.58
N LYS A 221 14.57 1.49 -20.04
CA LYS A 221 13.94 2.75 -20.40
C LYS A 221 12.97 3.25 -19.34
N ARG A 222 12.36 2.33 -18.60
CA ARG A 222 11.40 2.66 -17.55
C ARG A 222 11.56 1.74 -16.34
N ILE A 223 11.44 2.31 -15.15
CA ILE A 223 11.58 1.60 -13.88
C ILE A 223 10.25 1.63 -13.13
N TYR A 224 9.65 0.46 -12.95
CA TYR A 224 8.61 0.22 -11.96
C TYR A 224 9.27 -0.04 -10.61
N ASN A 225 9.35 1.02 -9.79
CA ASN A 225 10.14 0.98 -8.56
C ASN A 225 9.44 0.21 -7.44
N ARG A 226 10.13 -0.76 -6.86
CA ARG A 226 9.75 -1.49 -5.65
C ARG A 226 10.79 -1.43 -4.53
N VAL A 227 11.86 -0.65 -4.71
CA VAL A 227 12.84 -0.38 -3.65
C VAL A 227 12.36 0.77 -2.75
N ILE A 228 12.46 0.57 -1.43
CA ILE A 228 12.31 1.61 -0.42
C ILE A 228 13.67 1.92 0.23
N PHE A 229 13.96 3.21 0.44
CA PHE A 229 15.25 3.64 0.98
C PHE A 229 15.54 3.11 2.39
N ASP A 230 14.51 2.94 3.21
CA ASP A 230 14.60 2.34 4.55
C ASP A 230 15.16 0.91 4.55
N GLU A 231 14.81 0.14 3.52
CA GLU A 231 15.34 -1.22 3.36
C GLU A 231 16.76 -1.16 2.82
N LEU A 232 17.00 -0.32 1.81
CA LEU A 232 18.33 -0.12 1.23
C LEU A 232 19.36 0.30 2.28
N ALA A 233 18.98 1.19 3.22
CA ALA A 233 19.85 1.66 4.30
C ALA A 233 20.34 0.56 5.25
N ARG A 234 19.68 -0.62 5.28
CA ARG A 234 20.11 -1.79 6.07
C ARG A 234 21.29 -2.52 5.45
N TYR A 235 21.69 -2.17 4.23
CA TYR A 235 22.77 -2.79 3.48
C TYR A 235 23.80 -1.73 3.06
N PRO A 236 24.52 -1.10 4.02
CA PRO A 236 25.46 -0.02 3.72
C PRO A 236 26.63 -0.46 2.83
N ASP A 237 26.98 -1.75 2.87
CA ASP A 237 28.08 -2.34 2.09
C ASP A 237 27.62 -2.89 0.73
N LEU A 238 26.36 -2.63 0.32
CA LEU A 238 25.84 -3.12 -0.95
C LEU A 238 26.47 -2.37 -2.13
N HIS A 239 27.24 -3.10 -2.93
CA HIS A 239 27.83 -2.56 -4.15
C HIS A 239 26.80 -2.51 -5.28
N THR A 240 26.56 -1.32 -5.81
CA THR A 240 25.64 -1.03 -6.92
C THR A 240 26.32 -0.07 -7.90
N GLU A 241 26.13 -0.26 -9.21
CA GLU A 241 26.60 0.68 -10.24
C GLU A 241 25.65 1.86 -10.41
N PHE A 242 24.35 1.61 -10.24
CA PHE A 242 23.30 2.61 -10.23
C PHE A 242 22.97 3.03 -8.79
N LYS A 243 23.02 4.33 -8.53
CA LYS A 243 22.48 4.95 -7.32
C LYS A 243 21.26 5.76 -7.69
N PHE A 244 20.23 5.73 -6.84
CA PHE A 244 19.00 6.49 -7.06
C PHE A 244 19.21 8.00 -7.20
N THR A 245 20.30 8.56 -6.66
CA THR A 245 20.64 9.98 -6.80
C THR A 245 21.37 10.32 -8.09
N ASP A 246 21.65 9.32 -8.93
CA ASP A 246 22.28 9.52 -10.24
C ASP A 246 21.27 10.12 -11.23
N ASP A 247 21.75 11.05 -12.06
CA ASP A 247 21.00 11.58 -13.19
C ASP A 247 21.14 10.62 -14.40
N VAL A 248 20.07 9.85 -14.65
CA VAL A 248 20.01 8.76 -15.64
C VAL A 248 18.82 8.93 -16.58
N ASP A 249 18.91 8.34 -17.77
CA ASP A 249 17.91 8.47 -18.84
C ASP A 249 16.84 7.38 -18.75
N VAL A 250 16.06 7.41 -17.65
CA VAL A 250 14.94 6.49 -17.42
C VAL A 250 13.70 7.24 -16.98
N GLU A 251 12.55 6.71 -17.36
CA GLU A 251 11.25 7.11 -16.83
C GLU A 251 10.91 6.32 -15.56
N TRP A 252 10.13 6.93 -14.67
CA TRP A 252 9.71 6.29 -13.43
C TRP A 252 8.21 5.99 -13.45
N ALA A 253 7.86 4.72 -13.26
CA ALA A 253 6.54 4.30 -12.82
C ALA A 253 6.57 4.14 -11.29
N GLY A 254 6.19 5.20 -10.57
CA GLY A 254 6.34 5.30 -9.12
C GLY A 254 7.67 5.92 -8.70
N HIS A 255 7.89 7.20 -9.05
CA HIS A 255 9.13 7.90 -8.74
C HIS A 255 9.42 7.94 -7.21
N PRO A 256 10.64 7.60 -6.76
CA PRO A 256 10.93 7.36 -5.34
C PRO A 256 10.65 8.53 -4.40
N ASN A 257 10.76 9.78 -4.87
CA ASN A 257 10.45 10.95 -4.03
C ASN A 257 8.99 10.97 -3.52
N TRP A 258 8.03 10.38 -4.25
CA TRP A 258 6.61 10.35 -3.84
C TRP A 258 6.36 9.47 -2.63
N PHE A 259 7.23 8.48 -2.37
CA PHE A 259 7.22 7.70 -1.13
C PHE A 259 7.42 8.58 0.11
N PHE A 260 8.23 9.63 -0.01
CA PHE A 260 8.49 10.58 1.05
C PHE A 260 7.40 11.66 1.14
N ARG A 261 6.97 12.20 -0.02
CA ARG A 261 5.96 13.27 -0.07
C ARG A 261 4.59 12.82 0.42
N ILE A 262 4.15 11.65 -0.03
CA ILE A 262 2.89 11.02 0.39
C ILE A 262 3.24 10.01 1.47
N SER A 263 3.27 10.49 2.70
CA SER A 263 3.72 9.75 3.88
C SER A 263 3.03 10.27 5.14
N LYS A 264 3.56 9.91 6.32
CA LYS A 264 3.15 10.52 7.60
C LYS A 264 3.24 12.04 7.57
N TYR A 265 4.18 12.59 6.79
CA TYR A 265 4.32 14.03 6.60
C TYR A 265 3.07 14.69 6.05
N THR A 266 2.28 14.00 5.24
CA THR A 266 1.05 14.54 4.65
C THR A 266 -0.09 14.63 5.66
N LEU A 267 -0.07 13.85 6.74
CA LEU A 267 -1.24 13.68 7.63
C LEU A 267 -1.79 15.00 8.20
N PRO A 268 -0.97 15.94 8.70
CA PRO A 268 -1.49 17.23 9.21
C PRO A 268 -2.07 18.15 8.13
N LEU A 269 -1.82 17.87 6.84
CA LEU A 269 -2.36 18.64 5.72
C LEU A 269 -3.78 18.21 5.31
N LEU A 270 -4.27 17.10 5.88
CA LEU A 270 -5.52 16.46 5.50
C LEU A 270 -6.64 16.80 6.49
N HIS A 271 -7.81 17.16 5.97
CA HIS A 271 -8.97 17.52 6.78
C HIS A 271 -10.23 16.87 6.24
N SER A 272 -10.81 15.94 7.00
CA SER A 272 -12.02 15.20 6.66
C SER A 272 -12.56 14.49 7.91
N PRO A 273 -13.88 14.22 8.01
CA PRO A 273 -14.43 13.40 9.09
C PRO A 273 -13.82 12.00 9.18
N TYR A 274 -13.25 11.50 8.08
CA TYR A 274 -12.64 10.17 7.97
C TYR A 274 -11.12 10.17 8.24
N ILE A 275 -10.58 11.30 8.70
CA ILE A 275 -9.15 11.49 8.91
C ILE A 275 -8.92 11.98 10.34
N PRO A 276 -8.18 11.22 11.17
CA PRO A 276 -7.88 11.64 12.52
C PRO A 276 -7.07 12.93 12.52
N THR A 277 -7.46 13.87 13.40
CA THR A 277 -6.75 15.14 13.56
C THR A 277 -5.28 14.89 13.85
N SER A 278 -4.42 15.56 13.09
CA SER A 278 -2.97 15.39 13.12
C SER A 278 -2.29 16.76 13.15
N TYR A 279 -1.18 16.86 13.87
CA TYR A 279 -0.42 18.09 14.05
C TYR A 279 1.07 17.83 13.88
N TYR A 280 1.79 18.73 13.21
CA TYR A 280 3.24 18.77 13.31
C TYR A 280 3.62 19.20 14.73
N LEU A 281 4.50 18.44 15.40
CA LEU A 281 4.78 18.66 16.82
C LEU A 281 5.47 20.01 17.07
N ASP A 282 6.33 20.45 16.16
CA ASP A 282 7.02 21.74 16.22
C ASP A 282 6.11 22.95 16.00
N GLN A 283 4.92 22.74 15.43
CA GLN A 283 3.93 23.80 15.20
C GLN A 283 2.93 23.95 16.36
N LEU A 284 2.94 23.05 17.34
CA LEU A 284 2.07 23.15 18.51
C LEU A 284 2.66 24.12 19.55
N THR A 285 1.94 25.22 19.79
CA THR A 285 2.23 26.14 20.91
C THR A 285 1.64 25.64 22.23
N THR A 286 0.53 24.90 22.17
CA THR A 286 -0.12 24.23 23.29
C THR A 286 -0.54 22.82 22.87
N TYR A 287 -0.33 21.84 23.74
CA TYR A 287 -0.79 20.47 23.48
C TYR A 287 -2.30 20.31 23.69
N PRO A 288 -2.95 19.35 23.00
CA PRO A 288 -4.31 18.93 23.34
C PRO A 288 -4.42 18.58 24.83
N THR A 289 -5.54 18.92 25.47
CA THR A 289 -5.73 18.65 26.90
C THR A 289 -5.97 17.17 27.20
N ASP A 290 -6.35 16.39 26.18
CA ASP A 290 -6.66 14.96 26.22
C ASP A 290 -5.57 14.11 25.54
N LEU A 291 -4.30 14.30 25.91
CA LEU A 291 -3.14 13.62 25.30
C LEU A 291 -3.22 12.08 25.35
N GLU A 292 -3.99 11.50 26.27
CA GLU A 292 -4.29 10.06 26.30
C GLU A 292 -4.99 9.55 25.04
N ASN A 293 -5.61 10.46 24.26
CA ASN A 293 -6.25 10.15 22.98
C ASN A 293 -5.32 10.36 21.78
N TYR A 294 -4.03 10.61 21.97
CA TYR A 294 -3.08 10.88 20.89
C TYR A 294 -1.92 9.88 20.89
N VAL A 295 -1.37 9.67 19.69
CA VAL A 295 -0.14 8.93 19.44
C VAL A 295 0.91 9.87 18.85
N LEU A 296 2.16 9.67 19.24
CA LEU A 296 3.30 10.36 18.64
C LEU A 296 3.92 9.46 17.58
N LYS A 297 4.08 9.98 16.37
CA LYS A 297 4.68 9.25 15.24
C LYS A 297 5.91 10.00 14.73
N PRO A 298 7.05 9.31 14.50
CA PRO A 298 8.16 9.90 13.76
C PRO A 298 7.75 10.09 12.29
N LEU A 299 8.17 11.19 11.68
CA LEU A 299 7.84 11.50 10.29
C LEU A 299 8.61 10.62 9.30
N PHE A 300 9.88 10.33 9.61
CA PHE A 300 10.81 9.61 8.74
C PHE A 300 11.01 8.15 9.15
N SER A 301 10.05 7.56 9.86
CA SER A 301 10.03 6.14 10.18
C SER A 301 8.88 5.41 9.48
N PHE A 302 9.17 4.19 9.03
CA PHE A 302 8.24 3.36 8.28
C PHE A 302 7.91 2.07 9.06
N ALA A 303 6.83 1.39 8.66
CA ALA A 303 6.35 0.15 9.29
C ALA A 303 6.10 0.24 10.82
N GLY A 304 5.67 1.41 11.31
CA GLY A 304 5.28 1.61 12.71
C GLY A 304 6.46 1.72 13.70
N SER A 305 7.71 1.73 13.23
CA SER A 305 8.87 1.92 14.09
C SER A 305 8.83 3.27 14.79
N GLY A 306 9.07 3.30 16.11
CA GLY A 306 9.14 4.53 16.90
C GLY A 306 7.78 5.19 17.22
N VAL A 307 6.65 4.55 16.89
CA VAL A 307 5.32 5.05 17.28
C VAL A 307 5.13 4.86 18.78
N LYS A 308 4.76 5.94 19.48
CA LYS A 308 4.44 5.92 20.89
C LYS A 308 2.94 6.11 21.10
N LEU A 309 2.30 5.09 21.68
CA LEU A 309 0.84 5.05 21.81
C LEU A 309 0.31 5.96 22.92
N ASP A 310 1.06 6.13 24.00
CA ASP A 310 0.64 6.98 25.12
C ASP A 310 1.71 8.03 25.35
N VAL A 311 1.31 9.30 25.39
CA VAL A 311 2.24 10.42 25.53
C VAL A 311 1.78 11.39 26.61
N THR A 312 2.74 12.00 27.27
CA THR A 312 2.50 13.07 28.25
C THR A 312 3.18 14.36 27.81
N ALA A 313 2.71 15.50 28.32
CA ALA A 313 3.30 16.80 28.01
C ALA A 313 4.81 16.85 28.32
N ALA A 314 5.22 16.31 29.47
CA ALA A 314 6.62 16.26 29.88
C ALA A 314 7.50 15.48 28.90
N GLU A 315 6.97 14.40 28.32
CA GLU A 315 7.70 13.62 27.32
C GLU A 315 7.78 14.34 25.97
N LEU A 316 6.72 15.06 25.57
CA LEU A 316 6.74 15.88 24.37
C LEU A 316 7.72 17.06 24.51
N ASP A 317 7.80 17.66 25.69
CA ASP A 317 8.74 18.75 25.99
C ASP A 317 10.20 18.30 26.01
N ALA A 318 10.46 17.04 26.37
CA ALA A 318 11.80 16.45 26.37
C ALA A 318 12.35 16.15 24.96
N ILE A 319 11.50 16.20 23.92
CA ILE A 319 11.92 15.99 22.53
C ILE A 319 12.66 17.23 22.04
N SER A 320 13.96 17.08 21.77
CA SER A 320 14.81 18.17 21.24
C SER A 320 14.54 18.48 19.78
N ASP A 321 14.12 17.49 18.99
CA ASP A 321 13.93 17.59 17.55
C ASP A 321 12.45 17.39 17.16
N LYS A 322 11.61 18.34 17.60
CA LYS A 322 10.16 18.27 17.40
C LYS A 322 9.74 18.27 15.93
N ALA A 323 10.56 18.83 15.04
CA ALA A 323 10.29 18.92 13.61
C ALA A 323 10.22 17.55 12.91
N ASN A 324 10.74 16.50 13.55
CA ASN A 324 10.74 15.12 13.04
C ASN A 324 9.57 14.26 13.55
N TYR A 325 8.59 14.87 14.21
CA TYR A 325 7.45 14.16 14.79
C TYR A 325 6.11 14.82 14.48
N LEU A 326 5.06 14.00 14.49
CA LEU A 326 3.67 14.45 14.48
C LEU A 326 2.91 13.84 15.65
N LEU A 327 1.89 14.56 16.10
CA LEU A 327 0.91 14.10 17.08
C LEU A 327 -0.41 13.83 16.35
N GLN A 328 -0.96 12.62 16.45
CA GLN A 328 -2.21 12.24 15.78
C GLN A 328 -3.20 11.62 16.76
N ARG A 329 -4.49 11.95 16.63
CA ARG A 329 -5.55 11.34 17.43
C ARG A 329 -5.64 9.83 17.16
N LYS A 330 -5.79 9.05 18.23
CA LYS A 330 -5.95 7.59 18.18
C LYS A 330 -7.19 7.19 17.39
N VAL A 331 -7.07 6.07 16.70
CA VAL A 331 -8.17 5.41 15.98
C VAL A 331 -8.57 4.14 16.72
N GLN A 332 -9.86 3.99 16.98
CA GLN A 332 -10.42 2.79 17.60
C GLN A 332 -10.98 1.85 16.54
N TYR A 333 -10.29 0.75 16.31
CA TYR A 333 -10.70 -0.28 15.37
C TYR A 333 -11.92 -1.06 15.90
N GLU A 334 -12.95 -1.15 15.07
CA GLU A 334 -14.11 -2.00 15.32
C GLU A 334 -13.84 -3.42 14.78
N PRO A 335 -14.01 -4.48 15.60
CA PRO A 335 -13.88 -5.84 15.12
C PRO A 335 -15.17 -6.23 14.36
N VAL A 336 -15.16 -6.04 13.04
CA VAL A 336 -16.36 -6.20 12.19
C VAL A 336 -16.45 -7.53 11.46
N VAL A 337 -15.35 -8.26 11.29
CA VAL A 337 -15.32 -9.50 10.50
C VAL A 337 -15.61 -10.68 11.42
N GLN A 338 -16.77 -11.32 11.23
CA GLN A 338 -17.12 -12.54 11.96
C GLN A 338 -16.37 -13.75 11.39
N SER A 339 -15.41 -14.28 12.15
CA SER A 339 -14.81 -15.60 11.95
C SER A 339 -15.63 -16.69 12.66
N PRO A 340 -15.36 -17.99 12.44
CA PRO A 340 -16.04 -19.09 13.14
C PRO A 340 -15.91 -19.02 14.67
N ASP A 341 -14.84 -18.44 15.18
CA ASP A 341 -14.44 -18.43 16.58
C ASP A 341 -14.44 -17.03 17.23
N GLY A 342 -14.85 -15.98 16.51
CA GLY A 342 -14.93 -14.63 17.08
C GLY A 342 -14.97 -13.49 16.08
N LEU A 343 -14.79 -12.26 16.60
CA LEU A 343 -14.71 -11.06 15.78
C LEU A 343 -13.25 -10.68 15.50
N VAL A 344 -12.99 -10.26 14.28
CA VAL A 344 -11.68 -9.89 13.76
C VAL A 344 -11.71 -8.46 13.24
N LYS A 345 -10.64 -7.71 13.52
CA LYS A 345 -10.46 -6.35 12.99
C LYS A 345 -9.95 -6.42 11.57
N CYS A 346 -10.33 -5.44 10.76
CA CYS A 346 -9.77 -5.29 9.43
C CYS A 346 -9.28 -3.87 9.16
N GLU A 347 -8.37 -3.81 8.21
CA GLU A 347 -7.93 -2.60 7.55
C GLU A 347 -8.16 -2.76 6.04
N ILE A 348 -8.60 -1.69 5.40
CA ILE A 348 -8.93 -1.64 3.98
C ILE A 348 -7.99 -0.63 3.33
N ARG A 349 -7.10 -1.14 2.48
CA ARG A 349 -6.21 -0.34 1.64
C ARG A 349 -6.88 -0.11 0.29
N MET A 350 -7.16 1.14 -0.04
CA MET A 350 -7.66 1.55 -1.36
C MET A 350 -6.46 1.80 -2.28
N LEU A 351 -6.48 1.24 -3.48
CA LEU A 351 -5.37 1.25 -4.43
C LEU A 351 -5.73 2.04 -5.70
N TYR A 352 -5.00 3.13 -5.91
CA TYR A 352 -5.18 4.05 -7.02
C TYR A 352 -3.95 4.09 -7.91
N ALA A 353 -4.16 4.29 -9.21
CA ALA A 353 -3.08 4.61 -10.12
C ALA A 353 -3.42 5.83 -10.99
N TRP A 354 -2.40 6.57 -11.38
CA TRP A 354 -2.52 7.86 -12.04
C TRP A 354 -1.74 7.84 -13.35
N ARG A 355 -2.46 7.88 -14.47
CA ARG A 355 -1.88 8.06 -15.80
C ARG A 355 -1.44 9.52 -15.96
N ASP A 356 -0.33 9.75 -16.63
CA ASP A 356 0.24 11.09 -16.79
C ASP A 356 -0.71 12.07 -17.53
N ALA A 357 -1.61 11.55 -18.37
CA ALA A 357 -2.60 12.32 -19.09
C ALA A 357 -3.88 12.64 -18.28
N ASP A 358 -4.10 11.95 -17.16
CA ASP A 358 -5.33 12.11 -16.37
C ASP A 358 -5.19 13.26 -15.37
N PRO A 359 -6.25 14.05 -15.12
CA PRO A 359 -6.18 15.15 -14.15
C PRO A 359 -6.12 14.67 -12.70
N ARG A 360 -6.52 13.42 -12.42
CA ARG A 360 -6.66 12.84 -11.09
C ARG A 360 -6.36 11.34 -11.11
N PRO A 361 -5.90 10.75 -9.99
CA PRO A 361 -5.71 9.32 -9.88
C PRO A 361 -7.05 8.57 -9.96
N THR A 362 -7.03 7.38 -10.57
CA THR A 362 -8.20 6.50 -10.68
C THR A 362 -8.15 5.43 -9.59
N LEU A 363 -9.26 5.27 -8.86
CA LEU A 363 -9.42 4.14 -7.93
C LEU A 363 -9.64 2.85 -8.72
N LEU A 364 -8.72 1.90 -8.57
CA LEU A 364 -8.77 0.65 -9.34
C LEU A 364 -9.33 -0.50 -8.50
N THR A 365 -8.70 -0.78 -7.37
CA THR A 365 -8.95 -1.96 -6.55
C THR A 365 -8.64 -1.68 -5.08
N ASN A 366 -8.57 -2.73 -4.27
CA ASN A 366 -8.28 -2.64 -2.86
C ASN A 366 -7.45 -3.84 -2.37
N LEU A 367 -6.97 -3.75 -1.15
CA LEU A 367 -6.34 -4.82 -0.39
C LEU A 367 -6.91 -4.82 1.03
N GLY A 368 -7.20 -6.00 1.57
CA GLY A 368 -7.63 -6.17 2.95
C GLY A 368 -6.51 -6.69 3.84
N ARG A 369 -6.49 -6.30 5.12
CA ARG A 369 -5.67 -6.94 6.16
C ARG A 369 -6.53 -7.33 7.35
N LEU A 370 -6.45 -8.59 7.77
CA LEU A 370 -7.11 -9.08 8.98
C LEU A 370 -6.13 -9.15 10.15
N SER A 371 -6.61 -8.77 11.34
CA SER A 371 -5.82 -8.84 12.57
C SER A 371 -6.68 -9.13 13.78
N ARG A 372 -6.12 -9.92 14.70
CA ARG A 372 -6.63 -10.10 16.07
C ARG A 372 -5.81 -9.36 17.11
N GLY A 373 -4.73 -8.69 16.71
CA GLY A 373 -3.87 -7.90 17.57
C GLY A 373 -4.41 -6.49 17.84
N ALA A 374 -3.79 -5.81 18.81
CA ALA A 374 -4.00 -4.38 19.03
C ALA A 374 -3.42 -3.52 17.88
N MET A 375 -2.35 -3.99 17.23
CA MET A 375 -1.77 -3.42 16.02
C MET A 375 -1.95 -4.37 14.82
N ILE A 376 -2.07 -3.81 13.62
CA ILE A 376 -2.18 -4.56 12.36
C ILE A 376 -0.81 -4.55 11.67
N GLY A 377 -0.18 -5.71 11.58
CA GLY A 377 1.14 -5.89 10.97
C GLY A 377 1.52 -7.37 10.93
N VAL A 378 2.35 -7.75 9.94
CA VAL A 378 2.72 -9.17 9.67
C VAL A 378 3.40 -9.84 10.87
N ASP A 379 4.13 -9.09 11.69
CA ASP A 379 4.90 -9.65 12.81
C ASP A 379 4.10 -9.89 14.09
N PHE A 380 2.93 -9.24 14.28
CA PHE A 380 2.14 -9.31 15.52
C PHE A 380 1.08 -10.43 15.55
N ASN A 381 0.90 -11.15 14.44
CA ASN A 381 -0.15 -12.16 14.25
C ASN A 381 0.37 -13.58 13.98
N LYS A 382 1.66 -13.84 14.20
CA LYS A 382 2.23 -15.19 14.03
C LYS A 382 1.44 -16.21 14.87
N ASN A 383 0.98 -17.30 14.23
CA ASN A 383 0.22 -18.41 14.82
C ASN A 383 -1.26 -18.14 15.20
N LYS A 384 -1.93 -17.18 14.55
CA LYS A 384 -3.38 -16.99 14.68
C LYS A 384 -4.09 -17.30 13.36
N ASP A 385 -5.30 -17.81 13.43
CA ASP A 385 -6.18 -17.96 12.25
C ASP A 385 -7.02 -16.70 12.04
N TRP A 386 -7.48 -16.49 10.80
CA TRP A 386 -8.23 -15.29 10.38
C TRP A 386 -7.42 -14.00 10.55
N VAL A 387 -6.18 -14.04 10.05
CA VAL A 387 -5.23 -12.93 10.02
C VAL A 387 -4.48 -12.93 8.70
N GLY A 388 -3.87 -11.81 8.34
CA GLY A 388 -3.01 -11.72 7.15
C GLY A 388 -3.63 -10.90 6.01
N GLY A 389 -3.02 -10.98 4.84
CA GLY A 389 -3.43 -10.23 3.65
C GLY A 389 -4.61 -10.89 2.94
N THR A 390 -5.51 -10.08 2.39
CA THR A 390 -6.68 -10.52 1.62
C THR A 390 -7.13 -9.43 0.65
N VAL A 391 -8.33 -9.57 0.11
CA VAL A 391 -9.03 -8.60 -0.73
C VAL A 391 -10.40 -8.28 -0.13
N CYS A 392 -10.92 -7.10 -0.40
CA CYS A 392 -12.31 -6.76 -0.14
C CYS A 392 -13.16 -6.98 -1.39
N LEU A 393 -14.34 -7.54 -1.18
CA LEU A 393 -15.40 -7.64 -2.18
C LEU A 393 -16.54 -6.76 -1.72
N MET A 394 -16.86 -5.76 -2.52
CA MET A 394 -17.75 -4.66 -2.18
C MET A 394 -18.96 -4.63 -3.10
N GLU A 395 -20.10 -4.20 -2.58
CA GLU A 395 -21.32 -3.91 -3.35
C GLU A 395 -21.18 -2.72 -4.32
#